data_AF-I6V394-F1
#
_entry.id   AF-I6V394-F1
#
_cell.length_a   1.000
_cell.length_b   1.000
_cell.length_c   1.000
_cell.angle_alpha   90.00
_cell.angle_beta   90.00
_cell.angle_gamma   90.00
#
_symmetry.space_group_name_H-M   'P 1'
#
loop_
_entity.id
_entity.type
_entity.pdbx_description
1 polymer ?
#
loop_
_entity_poly.entity_id
_entity_poly.type
_entity_poly.pdbx_seq_one_letter_code
_entity_poly.pdbx_strand_id
1 'polypeptide(L)' 'MVVKEKLEKALIEVRPYVEYYNELKALVSKISSSVNDLEEAIVVLREEEKKASEPFKTDIRILLDFLESKP' A
#
# COMPACT_ATOMS: atom_id res chain seq x y z
N MET A 1 11.27 1.97 12.20
CA MET A 1 11.43 3.10 11.26
C MET A 1 11.42 2.66 9.79
N VAL A 2 12.04 1.53 9.42
CA VAL A 2 12.23 1.12 8.01
C VAL A 2 10.92 0.90 7.22
N VAL A 3 9.88 0.28 7.82
CA VAL A 3 8.66 -0.09 7.07
C VAL A 3 7.85 1.13 6.64
N LYS A 4 7.63 2.06 7.57
CA LYS A 4 6.87 3.28 7.28
C LYS A 4 7.49 4.06 6.13
N GLU A 5 8.81 4.25 6.16
CA GLU A 5 9.53 4.97 5.09
C GLU A 5 9.43 4.25 3.74
N LYS A 6 9.55 2.91 3.73
CA LYS A 6 9.38 2.11 2.50
C LYS A 6 7.97 2.25 1.92
N LEU A 7 6.94 2.15 2.75
CA LEU A 7 5.55 2.26 2.31
C LEU A 7 5.20 3.69 1.86
N GLU A 8 5.65 4.72 2.58
CA GLU A 8 5.44 6.12 2.18
C GLU A 8 6.12 6.46 0.86
N LYS A 9 7.35 5.94 0.64
CA LYS A 9 8.06 6.10 -0.63
C LYS A 9 7.30 5.43 -1.78
N ALA A 10 6.84 4.19 -1.58
CA ALA A 10 6.04 3.49 -2.58
C ALA A 10 4.74 4.24 -2.92
N LEU A 11 4.06 4.75 -1.89
CA LEU A 11 2.85 5.55 -2.05
C LEU A 11 3.09 6.83 -2.89
N ILE A 12 4.20 7.53 -2.66
CA ILE A 12 4.55 8.72 -3.45
C ILE A 12 4.80 8.37 -4.92
N GLU A 13 5.46 7.25 -5.18
CA GLU A 13 5.80 6.80 -6.53
C GLU A 13 4.56 6.39 -7.34
N VAL A 14 3.56 5.77 -6.71
CA VAL A 14 2.31 5.37 -7.38
C VAL A 14 1.29 6.51 -7.51
N ARG A 15 1.46 7.61 -6.79
CA ARG A 15 0.53 8.76 -6.75
C ARG A 15 0.02 9.24 -8.13
N PRO A 16 0.84 9.33 -9.19
CA PRO A 16 0.37 9.79 -10.50
C PRO A 16 -0.73 8.91 -11.13
N TYR A 17 -0.87 7.67 -10.65
CA TYR A 17 -1.75 6.65 -11.22
C TYR A 17 -2.96 6.32 -10.35
N VAL A 18 -3.10 6.97 -9.19
CA VAL A 18 -4.04 6.59 -8.12
C VAL A 18 -5.06 7.71 -7.87
N GLU A 19 -6.34 7.43 -8.11
CA GLU A 19 -7.43 8.38 -7.91
C GLU A 19 -7.78 8.53 -6.41
N TYR A 20 -7.69 7.44 -5.64
CA TYR A 20 -8.06 7.37 -4.22
C TYR A 20 -6.85 7.55 -3.30
N TYR A 21 -5.92 8.44 -3.67
CA TYR A 21 -4.63 8.59 -3.00
C TYR A 21 -4.74 8.84 -1.49
N ASN A 22 -5.71 9.64 -1.05
CA ASN A 22 -5.90 9.94 0.37
C ASN A 22 -6.37 8.71 1.16
N GLU A 23 -7.24 7.89 0.57
CA GLU A 23 -7.72 6.64 1.17
C GLU A 23 -6.60 5.60 1.23
N LEU A 24 -5.83 5.47 0.15
CA LEU A 24 -4.67 4.60 0.10
C LEU A 24 -3.60 5.03 1.12
N LYS A 25 -3.39 6.35 1.29
CA LYS A 25 -2.49 6.90 2.32
C LYS A 25 -2.95 6.56 3.74
N ALA A 26 -4.25 6.69 4.02
CA ALA A 26 -4.79 6.35 5.33
C ALA A 26 -4.63 4.85 5.61
N LEU A 27 -4.89 4.01 4.62
CA LEU A 27 -4.70 2.56 4.69
C LEU A 27 -3.23 2.21 5.01
N VAL A 28 -2.30 2.74 4.22
CA VAL A 28 -0.86 2.53 4.40
C VAL A 28 -0.39 3.02 5.77
N SER A 29 -0.84 4.21 6.21
CA SER A 29 -0.46 4.75 7.51
C SER A 29 -0.94 3.84 8.64
N LYS A 30 -2.16 3.31 8.56
CA LYS A 30 -2.70 2.35 9.53
C LYS A 30 -1.86 1.08 9.55
N ILE A 31 -1.59 0.48 8.39
CA ILE A 31 -0.81 -0.77 8.27
C ILE A 31 0.60 -0.58 8.84
N SER A 32 1.27 0.52 8.50
CA SER A 32 2.63 0.82 8.95
C SER A 32 2.77 0.95 10.48
N SER A 33 1.66 1.20 11.18
CA SER A 33 1.62 1.28 12.65
C SER A 33 1.38 -0.06 13.33
N SER A 34 0.98 -1.09 12.58
CA SER A 34 0.53 -2.40 13.08
C SER A 34 1.39 -3.58 12.63
N VAL A 35 2.46 -3.33 11.87
CA VAL A 35 3.34 -4.38 11.31
C VAL A 35 4.81 -4.09 11.61
N ASN A 36 5.62 -5.14 11.69
CA ASN A 36 7.03 -5.09 12.06
C ASN A 36 7.95 -4.96 10.84
N ASP A 37 7.56 -5.54 9.71
CA ASP A 37 8.32 -5.57 8.47
C ASP A 37 7.45 -5.34 7.22
N LEU A 38 8.09 -5.35 6.05
CA LEU A 38 7.42 -5.12 4.77
C LEU A 38 6.61 -6.33 4.31
N GLU A 39 7.03 -7.55 4.65
CA GLU A 39 6.33 -8.77 4.26
C GLU A 39 4.98 -8.87 4.96
N GLU A 40 4.94 -8.58 6.27
CA GLU A 40 3.70 -8.43 7.03
C GLU A 40 2.80 -7.35 6.41
N ALA A 41 3.36 -6.20 5.99
CA ALA A 41 2.59 -5.14 5.34
C ALA A 41 1.95 -5.59 4.02
N ILE A 42 2.69 -6.33 3.18
CA ILE A 42 2.21 -6.87 1.91
C ILE A 42 1.07 -7.86 2.14
N VAL A 43 1.19 -8.74 3.15
CA VAL A 43 0.12 -9.67 3.52
C VAL A 43 -1.15 -8.92 3.90
N VAL A 44 -1.05 -7.89 4.74
CA VAL A 44 -2.21 -7.09 5.13
C VAL A 44 -2.80 -6.33 3.94
N LEU A 45 -1.98 -5.72 3.08
CA LEU A 45 -2.45 -5.04 1.86
C LEU A 45 -3.20 -5.99 0.91
N ARG A 46 -2.74 -7.25 0.76
CA ARG A 46 -3.44 -8.28 -0.03
C ARG A 46 -4.81 -8.63 0.54
N GLU A 47 -4.95 -8.68 1.87
CA GLU A 47 -6.25 -8.91 2.51
C GLU A 47 -7.20 -7.71 2.34
N GLU A 48 -6.67 -6.49 2.33
CA GLU A 48 -7.46 -5.28 2.10
C GLU A 48 -7.86 -5.14 0.60
N GLU A 49 -6.99 -5.54 -0.34
CA GLU A 49 -7.29 -5.63 -1.78
C GLU A 49 -8.49 -6.55 -2.05
N LYS A 50 -8.57 -7.70 -1.36
CA LYS A 50 -9.70 -8.64 -1.50
C LYS A 50 -11.03 -8.06 -1.03
N LYS A 51 -11.01 -7.17 -0.04
CA LYS A 51 -12.20 -6.54 0.56
C LYS A 51 -12.62 -5.27 -0.17
N ALA A 52 -11.69 -4.61 -0.85
CA ALA A 52 -11.95 -3.38 -1.58
C ALA A 52 -12.81 -3.62 -2.83
N SER A 53 -13.68 -2.65 -3.13
CA SER A 53 -14.37 -2.57 -4.41
C SER A 53 -13.56 -1.78 -5.43
N GLU A 54 -13.81 -2.01 -6.73
CA GLU A 54 -13.29 -1.13 -7.78
C GLU A 54 -13.91 0.27 -7.65
N PRO A 55 -13.16 1.37 -7.94
CA PRO A 55 -11.80 1.38 -8.52
C PRO A 55 -10.67 1.29 -7.48
N PHE A 56 -10.98 1.48 -6.19
CA PHE A 56 -9.97 1.52 -5.13
C PHE A 56 -9.13 0.24 -5.03
N LYS A 57 -9.75 -0.91 -5.32
CA LYS A 57 -9.04 -2.19 -5.42
C LYS A 57 -7.87 -2.14 -6.40
N THR A 58 -8.05 -1.50 -7.55
CA THR A 58 -6.97 -1.32 -8.55
C THR A 58 -5.84 -0.46 -8.00
N ASP A 59 -6.13 0.60 -7.24
CA ASP A 59 -5.10 1.44 -6.60
C ASP A 59 -4.26 0.65 -5.58
N ILE A 60 -4.89 -0.23 -4.80
CA ILE A 60 -4.17 -1.15 -3.89
C ILE A 60 -3.28 -2.10 -4.68
N ARG A 61 -3.75 -2.61 -5.83
CA ARG A 61 -2.98 -3.52 -6.69
C ARG A 61 -1.75 -2.85 -7.28
N ILE A 62 -1.86 -1.62 -7.77
CA ILE A 62 -0.73 -0.83 -8.28
C ILE A 62 0.33 -0.65 -7.17
N LEU A 63 -0.09 -0.38 -5.93
CA LEU A 63 0.81 -0.28 -4.80
C LEU A 63 1.51 -1.62 -4.49
N LEU A 64 0.75 -2.73 -4.47
CA LEU A 64 1.31 -4.07 -4.26
C LEU A 64 2.33 -4.44 -5.33
N ASP A 65 2.00 -4.24 -6.60
CA ASP A 65 2.90 -4.51 -7.73
C ASP A 65 4.20 -3.69 -7.62
N PHE A 66 4.10 -2.42 -7.20
CA PHE A 66 5.29 -1.59 -6.96
C PHE A 66 6.15 -2.13 -5.81
N LEU A 67 5.54 -2.53 -4.70
CA LEU A 67 6.23 -3.07 -3.53
C LEU A 67 6.91 -4.42 -3.82
N GLU A 68 6.31 -5.24 -4.67
CA GLU A 68 6.83 -6.57 -5.02
C GLU A 68 7.86 -6.52 -6.16
N SER A 69 7.79 -5.52 -7.05
CA SER A 69 8.72 -5.36 -8.17
C SER A 69 10.06 -4.70 -7.80
N LYS A 70 10.14 -4.00 -6.67
CA LYS A 70 11.39 -3.40 -6.18
C LYS A 70 11.85 -4.09 -4.88
N PRO A 71 12.90 -4.94 -4.94
CA PRO A 71 13.49 -5.55 -3.74
C PRO A 71 14.11 -4.52 -2.78
#